data_AF-A0A923MGD6-F1
#
_entry.id   AF-A0A923MGD6-F1
#
_cell.length_a   1.000
_cell.length_b   1.000
_cell.length_c   1.000
_cell.angle_alpha   90.00
_cell.angle_beta   90.00
_cell.angle_gamma   90.00
#
_symmetry.space_group_name_H-M   'P 1'
#
loop_
_entity.id
_entity.type
_entity.pdbx_description
1 polymer ?
#
loop_
_entity_poly.entity_id
_entity_poly.type
_entity_poly.pdbx_seq_one_letter_code
_entity_poly.pdbx_strand_id
1 'polypeptide(L)'
;MNHQNEPAQLRFLEEAANQLRQNGFTVEPIEDHHLPVSVEKGRLCRVSGKGSVLYRQENVDSIRAQDALQTVIDTVKMTSEYMAILETAPRLKASGLDGDYRVLADFGDAVLAAHPTERGVQFVTWEWDFDRKGVHHGHYFQDDYDAAKRDFTVRGGLVPKDALFEPEQLAEIYHALSFVREQDETLSFGRNQELAELMEQVGGLLPADALRQRDAPEQSGMTMK
;
A
#
# COMPACT_ATOMS: atom_id res chain seq x y z
N MET A 1 26.15 -21.85 12.26
CA MET A 1 25.41 -20.57 12.16
C MET A 1 25.82 -19.94 10.85
N ASN A 2 24.85 -19.63 9.99
CA ASN A 2 25.11 -19.25 8.59
C ASN A 2 25.27 -17.72 8.52
N HIS A 3 26.49 -17.22 8.69
CA HIS A 3 26.82 -15.78 8.72
C HIS A 3 26.68 -15.08 7.34
N GLN A 4 26.21 -15.78 6.30
CA GLN A 4 26.10 -15.22 4.96
C GLN A 4 24.85 -14.33 4.74
N ASN A 5 23.87 -14.34 5.66
CA ASN A 5 22.64 -13.55 5.52
C ASN A 5 22.56 -12.29 6.41
N GLU A 6 23.55 -12.01 7.25
CA GLU A 6 23.53 -10.84 8.16
C GLU A 6 23.30 -9.49 7.45
N PRO A 7 23.98 -9.14 6.34
CA PRO A 7 23.74 -7.86 5.67
C PRO A 7 22.38 -7.78 4.98
N ALA A 8 21.84 -8.89 4.48
CA ALA A 8 20.51 -8.94 3.87
C ALA A 8 19.42 -8.76 4.94
N GLN A 9 19.57 -9.42 6.09
CA GLN A 9 18.68 -9.26 7.24
C GLN A 9 18.68 -7.83 7.78
N LEU A 10 19.85 -7.18 7.85
CA LEU A 10 19.95 -5.81 8.31
C LEU A 10 19.23 -4.85 7.35
N ARG A 11 19.47 -4.97 6.03
CA ARG A 11 18.76 -4.17 5.01
C ARG A 11 17.25 -4.35 5.06
N PHE A 12 16.79 -5.59 5.26
CA PHE A 12 15.37 -5.88 5.44
C PHE A 12 14.80 -5.16 6.68
N LEU A 13 15.50 -5.20 7.82
CA LEU A 13 15.06 -4.51 9.04
C LEU A 13 15.07 -2.99 8.90
N GLU A 14 16.04 -2.42 8.19
CA GLU A 14 16.11 -0.99 7.87
C GLU A 14 14.92 -0.57 7.00
N GLU A 15 14.61 -1.35 5.97
CA GLU A 15 13.45 -1.09 5.12
C GLU A 15 12.13 -1.24 5.89
N ALA A 16 11.98 -2.31 6.66
CA ALA A 16 10.80 -2.51 7.50
C ALA A 16 10.62 -1.35 8.50
N ALA A 17 11.71 -0.81 9.04
CA ALA A 17 11.66 0.37 9.91
C ALA A 17 11.17 1.62 9.17
N ASN A 18 11.56 1.83 7.92
CA ASN A 18 11.10 2.95 7.10
C ASN A 18 9.59 2.83 6.83
N GLN A 19 9.15 1.66 6.37
CA GLN A 19 7.74 1.36 6.09
C GLN A 19 6.85 1.50 7.34
N LEU A 20 7.30 1.01 8.49
CA LEU A 20 6.55 1.13 9.74
C LEU A 20 6.43 2.58 10.22
N ARG A 21 7.48 3.40 10.08
CA ARG A 21 7.42 4.82 10.42
C ARG A 21 6.39 5.57 9.57
N GLN A 22 6.29 5.24 8.28
CA GLN A 22 5.31 5.84 7.38
C GLN A 22 3.88 5.47 7.73
N ASN A 23 3.67 4.25 8.23
CA ASN A 23 2.40 3.79 8.79
C ASN A 23 2.15 4.33 10.22
N GLY A 24 2.93 5.31 10.70
CA GLY A 24 2.70 5.98 11.98
C GLY A 24 3.22 5.24 13.21
N PHE A 25 3.97 4.15 13.05
CA PHE A 25 4.56 3.43 14.18
C PHE A 25 5.85 4.09 14.66
N THR A 26 6.10 3.96 15.96
CA THR A 26 7.42 4.28 16.53
C THR A 26 8.28 3.02 16.49
N VAL A 27 9.47 3.11 15.92
CA VAL A 27 10.43 2.01 15.88
C VAL A 27 11.70 2.38 16.64
N GLU A 28 12.14 1.48 17.50
CA GLU A 28 13.39 1.62 18.27
C GLU A 28 14.60 1.19 17.41
N PRO A 29 15.84 1.51 17.82
CA PRO A 29 17.04 1.00 17.16
C PRO A 29 17.03 -0.53 17.04
N ILE A 30 17.63 -1.03 15.95
CA ILE A 30 17.77 -2.47 15.73
C ILE A 30 18.76 -3.03 16.75
N GLU A 31 18.33 -4.01 17.52
CA GLU A 31 19.13 -4.70 18.55
C GLU A 31 19.07 -6.22 18.31
N ASP A 32 20.24 -6.87 18.24
CA ASP A 32 20.36 -8.33 18.03
C ASP A 32 19.53 -8.86 16.85
N HIS A 33 19.54 -8.17 15.71
CA HIS A 33 18.72 -8.51 14.52
C HIS A 33 17.21 -8.50 14.79
N HIS A 34 16.76 -7.67 15.73
CA HIS A 34 15.35 -7.43 15.99
C HIS A 34 15.06 -5.93 15.98
N LEU A 35 13.96 -5.55 15.33
CA LEU A 35 13.42 -4.20 15.30
C LEU A 35 12.23 -4.12 16.27
N PRO A 36 12.37 -3.45 17.43
CA PRO A 36 11.23 -3.24 18.32
C PRO A 36 10.26 -2.19 17.76
N VAL A 37 8.97 -2.48 17.86
CA VAL A 37 7.89 -1.65 17.33
C VAL A 37 6.94 -1.29 18.47
N SER A 38 6.63 0.00 18.56
CA SER A 38 5.80 0.60 19.59
C SER A 38 4.68 1.41 18.94
N VAL A 39 3.52 1.44 19.60
CA VAL A 39 2.36 2.25 19.22
C VAL A 39 1.97 3.10 20.43
N GLU A 40 1.75 4.39 20.20
CA GLU A 40 1.55 5.38 21.26
C GLU A 40 2.68 5.40 22.32
N LYS A 41 2.41 4.90 23.54
CA LYS A 41 3.36 4.86 24.67
C LYS A 41 3.77 3.45 25.08
N GLY A 42 3.34 2.42 24.32
CA GLY A 42 3.55 1.01 24.68
C GLY A 42 4.28 0.23 23.60
N ARG A 43 5.09 -0.74 24.02
CA ARG A 43 5.72 -1.70 23.10
C ARG A 43 4.65 -2.65 22.57
N LEU A 44 4.55 -2.75 21.25
CA LEU A 44 3.57 -3.62 20.58
C LEU A 44 4.20 -4.98 20.30
N CYS A 45 5.29 -5.01 19.52
CA CYS A 45 5.94 -6.24 19.07
C CYS A 45 7.43 -6.03 18.75
N ARG A 46 8.10 -7.08 18.25
CA ARG A 46 9.44 -7.04 17.68
C ARG A 46 9.45 -7.79 16.35
N VAL A 47 10.06 -7.23 15.32
CA VAL A 47 10.26 -7.87 14.02
C VAL A 47 11.65 -8.48 13.97
N SER A 48 11.78 -9.76 13.64
CA SER A 48 13.09 -10.40 13.46
C SER A 48 13.66 -10.13 12.07
N GLY A 49 14.98 -10.27 11.90
CA GLY A 49 15.63 -10.17 10.59
C GLY A 49 15.16 -11.19 9.54
N LYS A 50 14.33 -12.17 9.93
CA LYS A 50 13.69 -13.15 9.05
C LYS A 50 12.23 -12.81 8.73
N GLY A 51 11.74 -11.64 9.12
CA GLY A 51 10.37 -11.20 8.90
C GLY A 51 9.33 -11.80 9.85
N SER A 52 9.75 -12.41 10.97
CA SER A 52 8.80 -12.90 11.97
C SER A 52 8.39 -11.77 12.92
N VAL A 53 7.10 -11.66 13.21
CA VAL A 53 6.57 -10.70 14.20
C VAL A 53 6.35 -11.43 15.53
N LEU A 54 7.07 -11.01 16.57
CA LEU A 54 6.96 -11.55 17.92
C LEU A 54 6.28 -10.55 18.84
N TYR A 55 5.21 -10.96 19.51
CA TYR A 55 4.47 -10.12 20.44
C TYR A 55 4.12 -10.91 21.70
N ARG A 56 3.74 -10.19 22.75
CA ARG A 56 3.19 -10.80 23.97
C ARG A 56 1.69 -10.55 24.00
N GLN A 57 0.92 -11.54 24.44
CA GLN A 57 -0.54 -11.41 24.51
C GLN A 57 -0.97 -10.21 25.39
N GLU A 58 -0.20 -9.90 26.43
CA GLU A 58 -0.41 -8.74 27.32
C GLU A 58 -0.33 -7.38 26.61
N ASN A 59 0.33 -7.28 25.45
CA ASN A 59 0.46 -6.05 24.67
C ASN A 59 -0.65 -5.87 23.63
N VAL A 60 -1.52 -6.87 23.47
CA VAL A 60 -2.48 -6.98 22.37
C VAL A 60 -3.87 -7.37 22.91
N ASP A 61 -4.18 -6.83 24.08
CA ASP A 61 -5.41 -7.08 24.86
C ASP A 61 -6.61 -6.26 24.37
N SER A 62 -6.36 -5.19 23.62
CA SER A 62 -7.39 -4.33 23.01
C SER A 62 -7.52 -4.56 21.51
N ILE A 63 -8.73 -4.36 20.97
CA ILE A 63 -9.02 -4.43 19.52
C ILE A 63 -8.07 -3.50 18.74
N ARG A 64 -7.88 -2.27 19.23
CA ARG A 64 -6.96 -1.30 18.62
C ARG A 64 -5.52 -1.81 18.55
N ALA A 65 -5.04 -2.51 19.57
CA ALA A 65 -3.71 -3.10 19.55
C ALA A 65 -3.64 -4.31 18.60
N GLN A 66 -4.73 -5.07 18.45
CA GLN A 66 -4.84 -6.15 17.46
C GLN A 66 -4.77 -5.61 16.03
N ASP A 67 -5.51 -4.55 15.72
CA ASP A 67 -5.49 -3.90 14.41
C ASP A 67 -4.12 -3.30 14.09
N ALA A 68 -3.50 -2.66 15.08
CA ALA A 68 -2.14 -2.15 14.97
C ALA A 68 -1.12 -3.27 14.71
N LEU A 69 -1.23 -4.40 15.42
CA LEU A 69 -0.37 -5.57 15.20
C LEU A 69 -0.58 -6.15 13.80
N GLN A 70 -1.84 -6.24 13.34
CA GLN A 70 -2.16 -6.74 12.01
C GLN A 70 -1.52 -5.86 10.93
N THR A 71 -1.59 -4.53 11.09
CA THR A 71 -0.91 -3.58 10.20
C THR A 71 0.61 -3.80 10.17
N VAL A 72 1.24 -4.06 11.32
CA VAL A 72 2.67 -4.43 11.37
C VAL A 72 2.94 -5.72 10.60
N ILE A 73 2.12 -6.76 10.80
CA ILE A 73 2.26 -8.05 10.12
C ILE A 73 2.19 -7.87 8.60
N ASP A 74 1.19 -7.14 8.12
CA ASP A 74 0.98 -6.92 6.68
C ASP A 74 2.12 -6.08 6.08
N THR A 75 2.57 -5.04 6.79
CA THR A 75 3.73 -4.22 6.38
C THR A 75 5.00 -5.06 6.28
N VAL A 76 5.29 -5.88 7.27
CA VAL A 76 6.47 -6.75 7.33
C VAL A 76 6.42 -7.82 6.24
N LYS A 77 5.24 -8.40 5.99
CA LYS A 77 5.01 -9.37 4.93
C LYS A 77 5.26 -8.75 3.56
N MET A 78 4.69 -7.57 3.30
CA MET A 78 4.88 -6.84 2.04
C MET A 78 6.35 -6.49 1.82
N THR A 79 7.01 -5.99 2.87
CA THR A 79 8.45 -5.66 2.84
C THR A 79 9.30 -6.88 2.52
N SER A 80 8.98 -8.03 3.13
CA SER A 80 9.70 -9.28 2.89
C SER A 80 9.54 -9.74 1.43
N GLU A 81 8.35 -9.57 0.85
CA GLU A 81 8.04 -9.96 -0.53
C GLU A 81 8.92 -9.21 -1.54
N TYR A 82 8.88 -7.87 -1.55
CA TYR A 82 9.63 -7.12 -2.56
C TYR A 82 11.14 -7.13 -2.31
N MET A 83 11.60 -7.22 -1.05
CA MET A 83 13.02 -7.32 -0.75
C MET A 83 13.61 -8.64 -1.27
N ALA A 84 12.89 -9.75 -1.14
CA ALA A 84 13.30 -11.03 -1.69
C ALA A 84 13.40 -11.00 -3.23
N ILE A 85 12.47 -10.31 -3.89
CA ILE A 85 12.52 -10.12 -5.34
C ILE A 85 13.73 -9.24 -5.70
N LEU A 86 13.93 -8.12 -5.01
CA LEU A 86 15.03 -7.18 -5.25
C LEU A 86 16.42 -7.80 -5.19
N GLU A 87 16.64 -8.74 -4.27
CA GLU A 87 17.92 -9.45 -4.13
C GLU A 87 18.36 -10.15 -5.42
N THR A 88 17.41 -10.64 -6.21
CA THR A 88 17.67 -11.45 -7.41
C THR A 88 17.23 -10.79 -8.71
N ALA A 89 16.41 -9.74 -8.63
CA ALA A 89 15.85 -9.03 -9.78
C ALA A 89 16.96 -8.51 -10.71
N PRO A 90 16.82 -8.62 -12.04
CA PRO A 90 17.80 -8.07 -12.96
C PRO A 90 17.75 -6.54 -12.99
N ARG A 91 18.87 -5.90 -13.34
CA ARG A 91 18.91 -4.46 -13.63
C ARG A 91 18.08 -4.16 -14.88
N LEU A 92 17.23 -3.15 -14.79
CA LEU A 92 16.50 -2.60 -15.93
C LEU A 92 17.48 -1.91 -16.87
N LYS A 93 17.49 -2.32 -18.14
CA LYS A 93 18.36 -1.75 -19.18
C LYS A 93 17.52 -0.96 -20.15
N ALA A 94 17.48 0.35 -19.97
CA ALA A 94 16.84 1.29 -20.88
C ALA A 94 17.79 2.46 -21.18
N SER A 95 17.73 2.96 -22.40
CA SER A 95 18.60 4.03 -22.90
C SER A 95 18.28 5.33 -22.16
N GLY A 96 19.30 5.96 -21.57
CA GLY A 96 19.13 7.20 -20.80
C GLY A 96 18.55 7.01 -19.40
N LEU A 97 18.37 5.77 -18.93
CA LEU A 97 17.98 5.48 -17.55
C LEU A 97 19.24 5.28 -16.69
N ASP A 98 19.48 6.23 -15.79
CA ASP A 98 20.56 6.17 -14.80
C ASP A 98 20.02 5.73 -13.44
N GLY A 99 20.76 4.88 -12.72
CA GLY A 99 20.37 4.38 -11.39
C GLY A 99 20.30 2.86 -11.31
N ASP A 100 20.11 2.31 -10.10
CA ASP A 100 20.02 0.86 -9.89
C ASP A 100 18.56 0.40 -9.88
N TYR A 101 17.85 0.68 -10.98
CA TYR A 101 16.49 0.19 -11.18
C TYR A 101 16.49 -1.32 -11.42
N ARG A 102 15.68 -2.05 -10.65
CA ARG A 102 15.56 -3.52 -10.69
C ARG A 102 14.16 -3.89 -11.15
N VAL A 103 14.07 -4.81 -12.11
CA VAL A 103 12.77 -5.25 -12.65
C VAL A 103 12.10 -6.20 -11.66
N LEU A 104 10.95 -5.79 -11.11
CA LEU A 104 10.12 -6.64 -10.26
C LEU A 104 9.12 -7.45 -11.10
N ALA A 105 8.53 -6.82 -12.12
CA ALA A 105 7.64 -7.48 -13.09
C ALA A 105 7.70 -6.77 -14.45
N ASP A 106 7.53 -7.53 -15.53
CA ASP A 106 7.53 -7.03 -16.91
C ASP A 106 6.47 -7.77 -17.73
N PHE A 107 5.47 -7.05 -18.23
CA PHE A 107 4.34 -7.64 -18.95
C PHE A 107 3.70 -6.65 -19.94
N GLY A 108 3.45 -7.13 -21.16
CA GLY A 108 2.96 -6.28 -22.24
C GLY A 108 3.91 -5.13 -22.49
N ASP A 109 3.35 -3.92 -22.51
CA ASP A 109 4.14 -2.69 -22.65
C ASP A 109 4.51 -2.08 -21.29
N ALA A 110 4.11 -2.67 -20.16
CA ALA A 110 4.39 -2.13 -18.84
C ALA A 110 5.55 -2.84 -18.13
N VAL A 111 6.33 -2.10 -17.34
CA VAL A 111 7.34 -2.63 -16.43
C VAL A 111 7.18 -2.02 -15.04
N LEU A 112 7.17 -2.87 -14.02
CA LEU A 112 7.27 -2.48 -12.61
C LEU A 112 8.71 -2.66 -12.15
N ALA A 113 9.33 -1.56 -11.75
CA ALA A 113 10.69 -1.53 -11.26
C ALA A 113 10.74 -0.99 -9.82
N ALA A 114 11.81 -1.36 -9.11
CA ALA A 114 12.15 -0.81 -7.82
C ALA A 114 13.57 -0.25 -7.83
N HIS A 115 13.77 0.85 -7.10
CA HIS A 115 15.04 1.55 -6.98
C HIS A 115 15.39 1.70 -5.51
N PRO A 116 16.38 0.94 -5.01
CA PRO A 116 16.88 1.12 -3.66
C PRO A 116 17.51 2.51 -3.51
N THR A 117 17.06 3.28 -2.51
CA THR A 117 17.60 4.60 -2.17
C THR A 117 18.07 4.64 -0.71
N GLU A 118 18.70 5.74 -0.30
CA GLU A 118 19.08 5.95 1.10
C GLU A 118 17.87 6.04 2.07
N ARG A 119 16.69 6.34 1.54
CA ARG A 119 15.46 6.54 2.33
C ARG A 119 14.48 5.36 2.27
N GLY A 120 14.86 4.30 1.58
CA GLY A 120 14.03 3.12 1.34
C GLY A 120 13.89 2.78 -0.14
N VAL A 121 12.92 1.94 -0.47
CA VAL A 121 12.70 1.48 -1.84
C VAL A 121 11.65 2.35 -2.54
N GLN A 122 12.05 3.01 -3.63
CA GLN A 122 11.11 3.67 -4.53
C GLN A 122 10.60 2.69 -5.58
N PHE A 123 9.29 2.66 -5.82
CA PHE A 123 8.69 1.86 -6.88
C PHE A 123 8.31 2.76 -8.06
N VAL A 124 8.46 2.24 -9.28
CA VAL A 124 8.16 2.96 -10.52
C VAL A 124 7.51 2.03 -11.51
N THR A 125 6.46 2.48 -12.17
CA THR A 125 5.92 1.83 -13.36
C THR A 125 6.23 2.67 -14.58
N TRP A 126 6.66 2.02 -15.66
CA TRP A 126 6.91 2.65 -16.95
C TRP A 126 6.24 1.89 -18.07
N GLU A 127 6.11 2.55 -19.23
CA GLU A 127 5.84 1.90 -20.51
C GLU A 127 7.11 1.76 -21.33
N TRP A 128 7.29 0.59 -21.96
CA TRP A 128 8.33 0.34 -22.93
C TRP A 128 8.04 1.07 -24.24
N ASP A 129 9.10 1.61 -24.86
CA ASP A 129 9.03 1.97 -26.26
C ASP A 129 8.81 0.71 -27.13
N PHE A 130 8.30 0.91 -28.35
CA PHE A 130 8.03 -0.20 -29.28
C PHE A 130 9.24 -1.13 -29.51
N ASP A 131 10.47 -0.60 -29.49
CA ASP A 131 11.69 -1.39 -29.66
C ASP A 131 12.30 -1.90 -28.35
N ARG A 132 11.64 -1.64 -27.21
CA ARG A 132 12.05 -1.97 -25.83
C ARG A 132 13.47 -1.52 -25.47
N LYS A 133 13.96 -0.44 -26.10
CA LYS A 133 15.26 0.15 -25.74
C LYS A 133 15.14 1.35 -24.84
N GLY A 134 13.96 1.95 -24.71
CA GLY A 134 13.67 3.06 -23.83
C GLY A 134 12.38 2.82 -23.06
N VAL A 135 12.20 3.62 -22.01
CA VAL A 135 10.99 3.62 -21.18
C VAL A 135 10.46 5.05 -21.06
N HIS A 136 9.14 5.21 -20.99
CA HIS A 136 8.48 6.51 -20.92
C HIS A 136 7.22 6.46 -20.01
N HIS A 137 6.59 7.61 -19.81
CA HIS A 137 5.39 7.78 -18.94
C HIS A 137 5.53 7.17 -17.53
N GLY A 138 6.59 7.52 -16.80
CA GLY A 138 6.85 6.96 -15.48
C GLY A 138 5.90 7.45 -14.38
N HIS A 139 5.24 6.53 -13.66
CA HIS A 139 4.54 6.83 -12.41
C HIS A 139 5.41 6.38 -11.23
N TYR A 140 5.67 7.30 -10.29
CA TYR A 140 6.58 7.08 -9.17
C TYR A 140 5.79 6.95 -7.88
N PHE A 141 6.01 5.86 -7.18
CA PHE A 141 5.37 5.53 -5.90
C PHE A 141 6.45 5.51 -4.84
N GLN A 142 6.44 6.54 -3.99
CA GLN A 142 7.34 6.58 -2.86
C GLN A 142 6.82 5.63 -1.79
N ASP A 143 7.54 4.53 -1.59
CA ASP A 143 7.30 3.54 -0.53
C ASP A 143 5.92 2.82 -0.57
N ASP A 144 5.06 3.11 -1.56
CA ASP A 144 3.75 2.47 -1.77
C ASP A 144 3.79 1.39 -2.86
N TYR A 145 4.22 0.19 -2.47
CA TYR A 145 4.32 -0.95 -3.39
C TYR A 145 2.95 -1.46 -3.88
N ASP A 146 1.89 -1.32 -3.08
CA ASP A 146 0.55 -1.77 -3.47
C ASP A 146 -0.05 -0.88 -4.56
N ALA A 147 0.12 0.44 -4.45
CA ALA A 147 -0.26 1.37 -5.51
C ALA A 147 0.52 1.07 -6.81
N ALA A 148 1.82 0.78 -6.71
CA ALA A 148 2.64 0.42 -7.86
C ALA A 148 2.18 -0.88 -8.54
N LYS A 149 1.82 -1.92 -7.77
CA LYS A 149 1.24 -3.16 -8.31
C LYS A 149 -0.09 -2.93 -9.00
N ARG A 150 -0.98 -2.12 -8.41
CA ARG A 150 -2.27 -1.77 -9.03
C ARG A 150 -2.06 -1.06 -10.35
N ASP A 151 -1.25 -0.01 -10.36
CA ASP A 151 -0.94 0.76 -11.57
C ASP A 151 -0.33 -0.13 -12.67
N PHE A 152 0.66 -0.97 -12.32
CA PHE A 152 1.25 -1.95 -13.24
C PHE A 152 0.20 -2.89 -13.84
N THR A 153 -0.75 -3.37 -13.01
CA THR A 153 -1.81 -4.30 -13.45
C THR A 153 -2.73 -3.65 -14.48
N VAL A 154 -3.08 -2.37 -14.29
CA VAL A 154 -3.91 -1.61 -15.24
C VAL A 154 -3.14 -1.32 -16.54
N ARG A 155 -1.90 -0.85 -16.43
CA ARG A 155 -1.06 -0.47 -17.58
C ARG A 155 -0.62 -1.65 -18.41
N GLY A 156 -0.32 -2.77 -17.77
CA GLY A 156 0.01 -4.03 -18.44
C GLY A 156 -1.20 -4.73 -19.08
N GLY A 157 -2.42 -4.22 -18.88
CA GLY A 157 -3.64 -4.85 -19.40
C GLY A 157 -3.99 -6.18 -18.74
N LEU A 158 -3.47 -6.45 -17.54
CA LEU A 158 -3.77 -7.66 -16.77
C LEU A 158 -5.19 -7.63 -16.19
N VAL A 159 -5.72 -6.42 -15.97
CA VAL A 159 -7.13 -6.20 -15.63
C VAL A 159 -7.76 -5.32 -16.71
N PRO A 160 -8.90 -5.73 -17.31
CA PRO A 160 -9.62 -4.88 -18.25
C PRO A 160 -10.01 -3.56 -17.60
N LYS A 161 -9.72 -2.43 -18.25
CA LYS A 161 -10.08 -1.11 -17.72
C LYS A 161 -11.59 -0.99 -17.47
N ASP A 162 -12.40 -1.57 -18.34
CA ASP A 162 -13.87 -1.58 -18.21
C ASP A 162 -14.38 -2.40 -17.01
N ALA A 163 -13.51 -3.20 -16.36
CA ALA A 163 -13.83 -3.92 -15.13
C ALA A 163 -13.44 -3.13 -13.86
N LEU A 164 -12.81 -1.97 -13.99
CA LEU A 164 -12.44 -1.10 -12.89
C LEU A 164 -13.47 0.01 -12.72
N PHE A 165 -13.80 0.32 -11.46
CA PHE A 165 -14.55 1.51 -11.14
C PHE A 165 -13.58 2.69 -10.99
N GLU A 166 -13.88 3.79 -11.68
CA GLU A 166 -13.19 5.06 -11.47
C GLU A 166 -13.48 5.58 -10.05
N PRO A 167 -12.60 6.40 -9.45
CA PRO A 167 -12.81 6.96 -8.10
C PRO A 167 -14.19 7.63 -7.94
N GLU A 168 -14.70 8.30 -8.97
CA GLU A 168 -16.02 8.92 -8.96
C GLU A 168 -17.14 7.89 -8.93
N GLN A 169 -16.97 6.76 -9.63
CA GLN A 169 -17.93 5.66 -9.63
C GLN A 169 -17.94 4.94 -8.27
N LEU A 170 -16.77 4.74 -7.66
CA LEU A 170 -16.66 4.19 -6.31
C LEU A 170 -17.28 5.12 -5.27
N ALA A 171 -17.10 6.43 -5.39
CA ALA A 171 -17.72 7.41 -4.51
C ALA A 171 -19.24 7.38 -4.62
N GLU A 172 -19.80 7.28 -5.83
CA GLU A 172 -21.24 7.15 -6.03
C GLU A 172 -21.78 5.85 -5.42
N ILE A 173 -21.07 4.73 -5.58
CA ILE A 173 -21.42 3.46 -4.91
C ILE A 173 -21.43 3.64 -3.39
N TYR A 174 -20.39 4.26 -2.82
CA TYR A 174 -20.32 4.54 -1.38
C TYR A 174 -21.51 5.38 -0.90
N HIS A 175 -21.83 6.47 -1.59
CA HIS A 175 -22.96 7.34 -1.25
C HIS A 175 -24.30 6.62 -1.36
N ALA A 176 -24.50 5.80 -2.39
CA ALA A 176 -25.72 5.00 -2.54
C ALA A 176 -25.92 4.02 -1.37
N LEU A 177 -24.83 3.38 -0.91
CA LEU A 177 -24.87 2.47 0.24
C LEU A 177 -25.14 3.23 1.55
N SER A 178 -24.50 4.39 1.76
CA SER A 178 -24.76 5.25 2.92
C SER A 178 -26.23 5.65 2.98
N PHE A 179 -26.78 6.09 1.84
CA PHE A 179 -28.18 6.50 1.74
C PHE A 179 -29.14 5.37 2.11
N VAL A 180 -28.92 4.14 1.60
CA VAL A 180 -29.77 2.99 1.95
C VAL A 180 -29.70 2.68 3.44
N ARG A 181 -28.51 2.72 4.06
CA ARG A 181 -28.36 2.47 5.49
C ARG A 181 -29.00 3.54 6.37
N GLU A 182 -29.02 4.78 5.92
CA GLU A 182 -29.62 5.90 6.65
C GLU A 182 -31.15 5.94 6.51
N GLN A 183 -31.69 5.58 5.35
CA GLN A 183 -33.11 5.77 5.03
C GLN A 183 -33.97 4.51 5.19
N ASP A 184 -33.40 3.31 5.10
CA ASP A 184 -34.16 2.06 5.20
C ASP A 184 -34.17 1.51 6.64
N GLU A 185 -35.19 1.91 7.40
CA GLU A 185 -35.43 1.43 8.77
C GLU A 185 -35.83 -0.07 8.82
N THR A 186 -36.12 -0.71 7.68
CA THR A 186 -36.52 -2.12 7.61
C THR A 186 -35.34 -3.09 7.44
N LEU A 187 -34.12 -2.55 7.32
CA LEU A 187 -32.91 -3.35 7.21
C LEU A 187 -32.74 -4.26 8.44
N SER A 188 -32.54 -5.55 8.16
CA SER A 188 -32.14 -6.49 9.19
C SER A 188 -30.75 -6.14 9.73
N PHE A 189 -30.47 -6.50 10.99
CA PHE A 189 -29.16 -6.29 11.59
C PHE A 189 -28.02 -6.89 10.74
N GLY A 190 -28.21 -8.11 10.25
CA GLY A 190 -27.23 -8.79 9.38
C GLY A 190 -26.97 -8.03 8.08
N ARG A 191 -28.04 -7.53 7.43
CA ARG A 191 -27.89 -6.78 6.18
C ARG A 191 -27.21 -5.42 6.39
N ASN A 192 -27.51 -4.75 7.51
CA ASN A 192 -26.86 -3.50 7.86
C ASN A 192 -25.35 -3.70 8.10
N GLN A 193 -24.97 -4.81 8.74
CA GLN A 193 -23.57 -5.17 8.94
C GLN A 193 -22.85 -5.48 7.61
N GLU A 194 -23.47 -6.26 6.72
CA GLU A 194 -22.92 -6.54 5.37
C GLU A 194 -22.68 -5.24 4.58
N LEU A 195 -23.62 -4.30 4.64
CA LEU A 195 -23.48 -2.99 3.97
C LEU A 195 -22.37 -2.14 4.60
N ALA A 196 -22.19 -2.20 5.92
CA ALA A 196 -21.10 -1.51 6.60
C ALA A 196 -19.73 -2.03 6.14
N GLU A 197 -19.57 -3.35 6.08
CA GLU A 197 -18.34 -3.98 5.60
C GLU A 197 -18.07 -3.66 4.13
N LEU A 198 -19.11 -3.64 3.29
CA LEU A 198 -18.96 -3.28 1.89
C LEU A 198 -18.60 -1.79 1.71
N MET A 199 -19.17 -0.90 2.53
CA MET A 199 -18.78 0.51 2.55
C MET A 199 -17.34 0.71 3.01
N GLU A 200 -16.86 -0.07 3.98
CA GLU A 200 -15.46 -0.05 4.41
C GLU A 200 -14.52 -0.46 3.26
N GLN A 201 -14.87 -1.53 2.53
CA GLN A 201 -14.12 -1.97 1.36
C GLN A 201 -14.08 -0.90 0.26
N VAL A 202 -15.24 -0.36 -0.12
CA VAL A 202 -15.33 0.68 -1.16
C VAL A 202 -14.62 1.98 -0.72
N GLY A 203 -14.80 2.38 0.53
CA GLY A 203 -14.15 3.56 1.10
C GLY A 203 -12.64 3.44 1.17
N GLY A 204 -12.12 2.24 1.47
CA GLY A 204 -10.68 1.95 1.45
C GLY A 204 -10.03 2.02 0.06
N LEU A 205 -10.82 2.00 -1.01
CA LEU A 205 -10.35 2.16 -2.40
C LEU A 205 -10.38 3.61 -2.87
N LEU A 206 -10.99 4.53 -2.13
CA LEU A 206 -11.13 5.94 -2.51
C LEU A 206 -9.94 6.79 -2.05
N PRO A 207 -9.50 7.78 -2.86
CA PRO A 207 -8.61 8.84 -2.39
C PRO A 207 -9.23 9.58 -1.19
N ALA A 208 -8.38 10.04 -0.26
CA ALA A 208 -8.82 10.70 0.98
C ALA A 208 -9.79 11.89 0.79
N ASP A 209 -9.74 12.55 -0.36
CA ASP A 209 -10.56 13.73 -0.69
C ASP A 209 -11.79 13.42 -1.55
N ALA A 210 -11.95 12.18 -2.05
CA ALA A 210 -12.99 11.83 -3.02
C ALA A 210 -14.41 11.94 -2.46
N LEU A 211 -14.59 11.62 -1.17
CA LEU A 211 -15.90 11.67 -0.49
C LEU A 211 -16.34 13.07 -0.08
N ARG A 212 -15.47 14.09 -0.17
CA ARG A 212 -15.75 15.47 0.28
C ARG A 212 -16.32 16.38 -0.81
N GLN A 213 -16.27 15.97 -2.08
CA GLN A 213 -16.52 16.90 -3.20
C GLN A 213 -17.98 17.30 -3.39
N ARG A 214 -18.95 16.64 -2.76
CA ARG A 214 -20.39 16.97 -2.89
C ARG A 214 -21.05 17.64 -1.68
N ASP A 215 -20.32 17.81 -0.56
CA ASP A 215 -20.82 18.54 0.61
C ASP A 215 -20.80 20.08 0.44
N ALA A 216 -20.33 20.58 -0.72
CA ALA A 216 -20.50 21.98 -1.08
C ALA A 216 -21.94 22.21 -1.57
N PRO A 217 -22.76 23.04 -0.89
CA PRO A 217 -24.09 23.34 -1.37
C PRO A 217 -24.00 24.07 -2.71
N GLU A 218 -24.62 23.52 -3.74
CA GLU A 218 -24.88 24.24 -5.00
C GLU A 218 -25.64 25.53 -4.63
N GLN A 219 -24.96 26.67 -4.70
CA GLN A 219 -25.61 27.97 -4.64
C GLN A 219 -26.49 28.10 -5.89
N SER A 220 -27.74 27.66 -5.79
CA SER A 220 -28.80 28.02 -6.73
C SER A 220 -28.92 29.54 -6.78
N GLY A 221 -28.36 30.14 -7.83
CA GLY A 221 -28.52 31.55 -8.16
C GLY A 221 -29.97 31.83 -8.55
N MET A 222 -30.83 32.10 -7.56
CA MET A 222 -32.19 32.58 -7.77
C MET A 222 -32.14 34.06 -8.19
N THR A 223 -32.12 34.32 -9.49
CA THR A 223 -32.26 35.68 -10.03
C THR A 223 -33.76 36.02 -10.05
N MET A 224 -34.24 36.82 -9.08
CA MET A 224 -35.57 37.43 -9.20
C MET A 224 -35.51 38.59 -10.20
N LYS A 225 -36.45 38.59 -11.14
CA LYS A 225 -36.92 39.78 -11.86
C LYS A 225 -38.24 40.21 -11.27
#